data_AF-A0A315BC45-F1
#
_entry.id   AF-A0A315BC45-F1
#
_cell.length_a   1.000
_cell.length_b   1.000
_cell.length_c   1.000
_cell.angle_alpha   90.00
_cell.angle_beta   90.00
_cell.angle_gamma   90.00
#
_symmetry.space_group_name_H-M   'P 1'
#
loop_
_entity.id
_entity.type
_entity.pdbx_description
1 polymer ?
#
loop_
_entity_poly.entity_id
_entity_poly.type
_entity_poly.pdbx_seq_one_letter_code
_entity_poly.pdbx_strand_id
1 'polypeptide(L)'
;MDNFLLLVIGVLFILLAGFLIFYFQTQQNFQEISKKLEEIQHPQNGARSSEALKRELALQHDKLVVLEADITKNKRESLTEEELKIFDVARHQIKASISGLKANGDWVGIPFEYEWVEMLDRLPNVLFLYRKAEAEKQALELAQENEQKNDQ
;
A
#
# COMPACT_ATOMS: atom_id res chain seq x y z
N MET A 1 51.89 55.13 -12.73
CA MET A 1 51.10 54.01 -13.31
C MET A 1 50.56 53.09 -12.21
N ASP A 2 51.05 53.23 -10.98
CA ASP A 2 50.78 52.34 -9.86
C ASP A 2 49.34 52.42 -9.33
N ASN A 3 48.73 53.61 -9.29
CA ASN A 3 47.32 53.76 -8.89
C ASN A 3 46.33 53.11 -9.87
N PHE A 4 46.62 53.12 -11.17
CA PHE A 4 45.77 52.44 -12.16
C PHE A 4 45.89 50.92 -12.05
N LEU A 5 47.11 50.42 -11.87
CA LEU A 5 47.40 49.00 -11.68
C LEU A 5 46.77 48.46 -10.39
N LEU A 6 46.83 49.23 -9.29
CA LEU A 6 46.14 48.92 -8.04
C LEU A 6 44.61 48.89 -8.19
N LEU A 7 44.04 49.81 -8.97
CA LEU A 7 42.59 49.84 -9.24
C LEU A 7 42.15 48.61 -10.03
N VAL A 8 42.89 48.24 -11.08
CA VAL A 8 42.62 47.04 -11.89
C VAL A 8 42.73 45.77 -11.06
N ILE A 9 43.75 45.65 -10.20
CA ILE A 9 43.92 44.51 -9.30
C ILE A 9 42.76 44.44 -8.28
N GLY A 10 42.33 45.58 -7.73
CA GLY A 10 41.20 45.65 -6.81
C GLY A 10 39.88 45.18 -7.45
N VAL A 11 39.60 45.62 -8.68
CA VAL A 11 38.40 45.18 -9.43
C VAL A 11 38.46 43.68 -9.74
N LEU A 12 39.63 43.16 -10.11
CA LEU A 12 39.83 41.74 -10.35
C LEU A 12 39.55 40.91 -9.09
N PHE A 13 39.99 41.40 -7.92
CA PHE A 13 39.77 40.74 -6.64
C PHE A 13 38.30 40.72 -6.23
N ILE A 14 37.57 41.81 -6.48
CA ILE A 14 36.13 41.89 -6.24
C ILE A 14 35.36 40.94 -7.16
N LEU A 15 35.74 40.85 -8.44
CA LEU A 15 35.14 39.88 -9.38
C LEU A 15 35.39 38.44 -8.93
N LEU A 16 36.61 38.11 -8.49
CA LEU A 16 36.95 36.78 -7.99
C LEU A 16 36.14 36.43 -6.73
N ALA A 17 36.03 37.37 -5.78
CA ALA A 17 35.25 37.18 -4.57
C ALA A 17 33.75 36.96 -4.89
N GLY A 18 33.19 37.75 -5.82
CA GLY A 18 31.81 37.57 -6.28
C GLY A 18 31.59 36.20 -6.93
N PHE A 19 32.53 35.75 -7.77
CA PHE A 19 32.47 34.43 -8.40
C PHE A 19 32.51 33.29 -7.38
N LEU A 20 33.37 33.38 -6.37
CA LEU A 20 33.49 32.38 -5.30
C LEU A 20 32.22 32.30 -4.45
N ILE A 21 31.64 33.44 -4.07
CA ILE A 21 30.38 33.49 -3.32
C ILE A 21 29.25 32.86 -4.16
N PHE A 22 29.13 33.23 -5.43
CA PHE A 22 28.13 32.68 -6.34
C PHE A 22 28.28 31.17 -6.52
N TYR A 23 29.51 30.68 -6.68
CA TYR A 23 29.81 29.24 -6.79
C TYR A 23 29.39 28.48 -5.53
N PHE A 24 29.74 28.99 -4.35
CA PHE A 24 29.41 28.34 -3.08
C PHE A 24 27.91 28.34 -2.79
N GLN A 25 27.24 29.47 -3.02
CA GLN A 25 25.78 29.58 -2.92
C GLN A 25 25.08 28.62 -3.88
N THR A 26 25.57 28.51 -5.11
CA THR A 26 25.02 27.60 -6.12
C THR A 26 25.17 26.14 -5.69
N GLN A 27 26.33 25.73 -5.18
CA GLN A 27 26.52 24.37 -4.67
C GLN A 27 25.62 24.05 -3.47
N GLN A 28 25.47 24.99 -2.53
CA GLN A 28 24.56 24.82 -1.39
C GLN A 28 23.11 24.68 -1.85
N ASN A 29 22.69 25.50 -2.82
CA ASN A 29 21.33 25.45 -3.37
C ASN A 29 21.08 24.12 -4.08
N PHE A 30 22.04 23.59 -4.85
CA PHE A 30 21.92 22.25 -5.45
C PHE A 30 21.87 21.12 -4.41
N GLN A 31 22.67 21.20 -3.34
CA GLN A 31 22.62 20.24 -2.23
C GLN A 31 21.25 20.26 -1.52
N GLU A 32 20.69 21.45 -1.28
CA GLU A 32 19.38 21.61 -0.67
C GLU A 32 18.25 21.12 -1.58
N ILE A 33 18.32 21.39 -2.89
CA ILE A 33 17.35 20.90 -3.87
C ILE A 33 17.44 19.37 -3.99
N SER A 34 18.64 18.80 -4.07
CA SER A 34 18.81 17.33 -4.10
C SER A 34 18.26 16.68 -2.83
N LYS A 35 18.52 17.27 -1.66
CA LYS A 35 18.01 16.77 -0.38
C LYS A 35 16.49 16.88 -0.28
N LYS A 36 15.90 18.01 -0.69
CA LYS A 36 14.45 18.19 -0.75
C LYS A 36 13.80 17.27 -1.77
N LEU A 37 14.45 17.02 -2.89
CA LEU A 37 13.98 16.07 -3.90
C LEU A 37 14.05 14.63 -3.39
N GLU A 38 15.13 14.26 -2.68
CA GLU A 38 15.28 12.94 -2.05
C GLU A 38 14.25 12.72 -0.94
N GLU A 39 13.94 13.76 -0.16
CA GLU A 39 12.89 13.75 0.88
C GLU A 39 11.48 13.66 0.29
N ILE A 40 11.23 14.29 -0.86
CA ILE A 40 9.97 14.19 -1.61
C ILE A 40 9.86 12.86 -2.38
N GLN A 41 10.99 12.27 -2.79
CA GLN A 41 11.03 11.00 -3.52
C GLN A 41 11.00 9.78 -2.59
N HIS A 42 11.37 9.95 -1.31
CA HIS A 42 11.23 8.93 -0.27
C HIS A 42 10.30 9.37 0.87
N PRO A 43 9.01 9.64 0.62
CA PRO A 43 8.07 9.56 1.71
C PRO A 43 8.01 8.07 2.10
N GLN A 44 8.41 7.75 3.34
CA GLN A 44 8.21 6.43 3.98
C GLN A 44 9.20 5.31 3.66
N ASN A 45 10.45 5.47 4.10
CA ASN A 45 11.36 4.33 4.36
C ASN A 45 10.94 3.48 5.60
N GLY A 46 9.68 3.55 6.03
CA GLY A 46 9.14 2.84 7.20
C GLY A 46 8.03 1.83 6.90
N ALA A 47 7.42 1.88 5.71
CA ALA A 47 6.40 0.92 5.30
C ALA A 47 7.02 -0.13 4.38
N ARG A 48 6.58 -1.40 4.48
CA ARG A 48 6.95 -2.47 3.54
C ARG A 48 7.00 -1.93 2.10
N SER A 49 8.05 -2.26 1.34
CA SER A 49 8.19 -1.78 -0.03
C SER A 49 6.89 -2.04 -0.80
N SER A 50 6.43 -1.05 -1.56
CA SER A 50 5.14 -1.15 -2.27
C SER A 50 5.10 -2.35 -3.22
N GLU A 51 6.25 -2.75 -3.78
CA GLU A 51 6.44 -4.01 -4.49
C GLU A 51 6.12 -5.25 -3.64
N ALA A 52 6.57 -5.29 -2.38
CA ALA A 52 6.26 -6.39 -1.47
C ALA A 52 4.76 -6.44 -1.13
N LEU A 53 4.11 -5.28 -0.95
CA LEU A 53 2.67 -5.21 -0.69
C LEU A 53 1.85 -5.65 -1.92
N LYS A 54 2.25 -5.24 -3.12
CA LYS A 54 1.63 -5.69 -4.39
C LYS A 54 1.78 -7.20 -4.58
N ARG A 55 2.97 -7.74 -4.29
CA ARG A 55 3.22 -9.19 -4.34
C ARG A 55 2.37 -9.95 -3.32
N GLU A 56 2.28 -9.47 -2.08
CA GLU A 56 1.46 -10.08 -1.05
C GLU A 56 -0.03 -10.05 -1.42
N LEU A 57 -0.52 -8.94 -1.95
CA LEU A 57 -1.89 -8.80 -2.47
C LEU A 57 -2.18 -9.81 -3.59
N ALA A 58 -1.27 -9.93 -4.57
CA ALA A 58 -1.43 -10.87 -5.67
C ALA A 58 -1.47 -12.34 -5.18
N LEU A 59 -0.60 -12.70 -4.24
CA LEU A 59 -0.55 -14.05 -3.66
C LEU A 59 -1.83 -14.41 -2.90
N GLN A 60 -2.40 -13.47 -2.13
CA GLN A 60 -3.65 -13.75 -1.41
C GLN A 60 -4.85 -13.79 -2.35
N HIS A 61 -4.89 -12.92 -3.35
CA HIS A 61 -5.91 -12.98 -4.39
C HIS A 61 -5.86 -14.30 -5.16
N ASP A 62 -4.67 -14.78 -5.53
CA ASP A 62 -4.49 -16.05 -6.23
C ASP A 62 -5.03 -17.24 -5.41
N LYS A 63 -4.77 -17.28 -4.09
CA LYS A 63 -5.37 -18.30 -3.21
C LYS A 63 -6.90 -18.30 -3.23
N LEU A 64 -7.52 -17.12 -3.28
CA LEU A 64 -8.98 -16.99 -3.36
C LEU A 64 -9.52 -17.43 -4.73
N VAL A 65 -8.80 -17.16 -5.81
CA VAL A 65 -9.15 -17.63 -7.17
C VAL A 65 -9.05 -19.15 -7.26
N VAL A 66 -8.02 -19.76 -6.68
CA VAL A 66 -7.87 -21.22 -6.62
C VAL A 66 -9.02 -21.85 -5.83
N LEU A 67 -9.41 -21.23 -4.71
CA LEU A 67 -10.55 -21.69 -3.91
C LEU A 67 -11.87 -21.61 -4.71
N GLU A 68 -12.12 -20.51 -5.41
CA GLU A 68 -13.27 -20.36 -6.32
C GLU A 68 -13.29 -21.42 -7.41
N ALA A 69 -12.13 -21.72 -8.01
CA ALA A 69 -12.00 -22.75 -9.03
C ALA A 69 -12.30 -24.14 -8.46
N ASP A 70 -11.82 -24.46 -7.25
CA ASP A 70 -12.09 -25.74 -6.59
C ASP A 70 -13.58 -25.89 -6.24
N ILE A 71 -14.21 -24.83 -5.72
CA ILE A 71 -15.65 -24.79 -5.43
C ILE A 71 -16.48 -24.98 -6.69
N THR A 72 -16.14 -24.25 -7.76
CA THR A 72 -16.86 -24.33 -9.05
C THR A 72 -16.73 -25.73 -9.66
N LYS A 73 -15.52 -26.31 -9.62
CA LYS A 73 -15.24 -27.63 -10.18
C LYS A 73 -15.93 -28.74 -9.39
N ASN A 74 -15.91 -28.66 -8.06
CA ASN A 74 -16.47 -29.69 -7.19
C ASN A 74 -17.96 -29.48 -6.87
N LYS A 75 -18.58 -28.37 -7.31
CA LYS A 75 -19.97 -27.97 -6.98
C LYS A 75 -20.28 -28.12 -5.49
N ARG A 76 -19.34 -27.73 -4.62
CA ARG A 76 -19.50 -27.91 -3.17
C ARG A 76 -20.60 -26.98 -2.66
N GLU A 77 -21.50 -27.51 -1.82
CA GLU A 77 -22.63 -26.78 -1.24
C GLU A 77 -22.30 -26.07 0.09
N SER A 78 -21.07 -26.26 0.60
CA SER A 78 -20.56 -25.66 1.83
C SER A 78 -19.04 -25.43 1.76
N LEU A 79 -18.58 -24.36 2.43
CA LEU A 79 -17.17 -24.15 2.76
C LEU A 79 -16.83 -24.92 4.03
N THR A 80 -15.66 -25.54 4.07
CA THR A 80 -15.12 -26.09 5.33
C THR A 80 -14.64 -24.97 6.25
N GLU A 81 -14.59 -25.21 7.57
CA GLU A 81 -14.16 -24.22 8.55
C GLU A 81 -12.70 -23.73 8.31
N GLU A 82 -11.87 -24.59 7.73
CA GLU A 82 -10.50 -24.27 7.34
C GLU A 82 -10.47 -23.30 6.16
N GLU A 83 -11.31 -23.50 5.15
CA GLU A 83 -11.46 -22.62 3.98
C GLU A 83 -12.07 -21.26 4.39
N LEU A 84 -12.97 -21.24 5.37
CA LEU A 84 -13.51 -20.01 5.95
C LEU A 84 -12.41 -19.17 6.63
N LYS A 85 -11.55 -19.82 7.42
CA LYS A 85 -10.39 -19.17 8.05
C LYS A 85 -9.40 -18.65 7.00
N ILE A 86 -9.16 -19.40 5.93
CA ILE A 86 -8.31 -18.96 4.81
C ILE A 86 -8.90 -17.71 4.15
N PHE A 87 -10.22 -17.67 3.94
CA PHE A 87 -10.90 -16.51 3.37
C PHE A 87 -10.80 -15.27 4.28
N ASP A 88 -11.01 -15.41 5.59
CA ASP A 88 -10.91 -14.29 6.54
C ASP A 88 -9.47 -13.75 6.65
N VAL A 89 -8.48 -14.63 6.68
CA VAL A 89 -7.06 -14.26 6.67
C VAL A 89 -6.71 -13.55 5.37
N ALA A 90 -7.14 -14.05 4.22
CA ALA A 90 -6.91 -13.42 2.93
C ALA A 90 -7.59 -12.05 2.85
N ARG A 91 -8.83 -11.92 3.32
CA ARG A 91 -9.57 -10.65 3.41
C ARG A 91 -8.82 -9.62 4.24
N HIS A 92 -8.33 -10.00 5.42
CA HIS A 92 -7.58 -9.09 6.28
C HIS A 92 -6.24 -8.69 5.66
N GLN A 93 -5.50 -9.64 5.08
CA GLN A 93 -4.21 -9.37 4.45
C GLN A 93 -4.35 -8.50 3.20
N ILE A 94 -5.35 -8.74 2.35
CA ILE A 94 -5.63 -7.91 1.17
C ILE A 94 -5.99 -6.48 1.60
N LYS A 95 -6.90 -6.32 2.57
CA LYS A 95 -7.25 -4.98 3.09
C LYS A 95 -6.06 -4.26 3.71
N ALA A 96 -5.21 -4.97 4.45
CA ALA A 96 -4.00 -4.41 5.03
C ALA A 96 -3.00 -3.97 3.95
N SER A 97 -2.78 -4.79 2.92
CA SER A 97 -1.90 -4.45 1.79
C SER A 97 -2.42 -3.26 0.97
N ILE A 98 -3.73 -3.20 0.69
CA ILE A 98 -4.37 -2.05 0.03
C ILE A 98 -4.19 -0.78 0.88
N SER A 99 -4.42 -0.88 2.20
CA SER A 99 -4.25 0.25 3.12
C SER A 99 -2.80 0.73 3.17
N GLY A 100 -1.83 -0.20 3.17
CA GLY A 100 -0.41 0.11 3.08
C GLY A 100 -0.04 0.79 1.76
N LEU A 101 -0.55 0.32 0.63
CA LEU A 101 -0.32 0.93 -0.68
C LEU A 101 -0.93 2.34 -0.76
N LYS A 102 -2.13 2.54 -0.21
CA LYS A 102 -2.75 3.88 -0.11
C LYS A 102 -1.95 4.82 0.80
N ALA A 103 -1.42 4.32 1.91
CA ALA A 103 -0.59 5.11 2.82
C ALA A 103 0.77 5.50 2.20
N ASN A 104 1.32 4.64 1.33
CA ASN A 104 2.55 4.91 0.60
C ASN A 104 2.36 5.86 -0.60
N GLY A 105 1.12 6.13 -1.01
CA GLY A 105 0.81 6.93 -2.20
C GLY A 105 0.98 6.19 -3.53
N ASP A 106 1.32 4.90 -3.49
CA ASP A 106 1.58 4.05 -4.66
C ASP A 106 0.33 3.31 -5.17
N TRP A 107 -0.84 3.62 -4.60
CA TRP A 107 -2.12 3.10 -5.02
C TRP A 107 -2.66 3.88 -6.24
N VAL A 108 -2.71 3.20 -7.38
CA VAL A 108 -3.16 3.72 -8.68
C VAL A 108 -4.68 3.65 -8.80
N GLY A 109 -5.30 2.62 -8.23
CA GLY A 109 -6.73 2.34 -8.38
C GLY A 109 -7.13 1.82 -9.77
N ILE A 110 -8.43 1.86 -10.05
CA ILE A 110 -9.04 1.34 -11.28
C ILE A 110 -8.44 2.06 -12.50
N PRO A 111 -8.12 1.36 -13.60
CA PRO A 111 -8.41 -0.06 -13.92
C PRO A 111 -7.34 -1.06 -13.51
N PHE A 112 -6.22 -0.60 -12.92
CA PHE A 112 -5.04 -1.42 -12.71
C PHE A 112 -5.04 -2.10 -11.34
N GLU A 113 -5.63 -1.46 -10.33
CA GLU A 113 -5.69 -1.96 -8.96
C GLU A 113 -7.14 -1.97 -8.46
N TYR A 114 -7.62 -3.16 -8.10
CA TYR A 114 -8.99 -3.40 -7.64
C TYR A 114 -9.08 -3.34 -6.13
N GLU A 115 -10.14 -2.73 -5.62
CA GLU A 115 -10.45 -2.84 -4.19
C GLU A 115 -10.96 -4.23 -3.81
N TRP A 116 -10.93 -4.57 -2.52
CA TRP A 116 -11.46 -5.83 -2.00
C TRP A 116 -12.89 -6.13 -2.49
N VAL A 117 -13.75 -5.10 -2.55
CA VAL A 117 -15.13 -5.24 -3.00
C VAL A 117 -15.21 -5.65 -4.48
N GLU A 118 -14.35 -5.07 -5.31
CA GLU A 118 -14.31 -5.32 -6.75
C GLU A 118 -13.64 -6.66 -7.08
N MET A 119 -12.63 -7.05 -6.29
CA MET A 119 -12.05 -8.39 -6.35
C MET A 119 -13.09 -9.45 -5.97
N LEU A 120 -13.89 -9.21 -4.94
CA LEU A 120 -14.95 -10.13 -4.52
C LEU A 120 -16.09 -10.25 -5.52
N ASP A 121 -16.43 -9.17 -6.23
CA ASP A 121 -17.48 -9.21 -7.27
C ASP A 121 -17.14 -10.21 -8.40
N ARG A 122 -15.84 -10.49 -8.58
CA ARG A 122 -15.33 -11.48 -9.54
C ARG A 122 -15.29 -12.92 -9.00
N LEU A 123 -15.55 -13.12 -7.72
CA LEU A 123 -15.54 -14.43 -7.03
C LEU A 123 -16.93 -14.73 -6.41
N PRO A 124 -17.98 -14.87 -7.23
CA PRO A 124 -19.35 -14.93 -6.76
C PRO A 124 -19.68 -16.20 -5.95
N ASN A 125 -19.06 -17.35 -6.25
CA ASN A 125 -19.41 -18.60 -5.58
C ASN A 125 -18.83 -18.68 -4.16
N VAL A 126 -17.56 -18.30 -3.97
CA VAL A 126 -16.93 -18.15 -2.66
C VAL A 126 -17.69 -17.13 -1.83
N LEU A 127 -18.08 -15.99 -2.40
CA LEU A 127 -18.85 -14.97 -1.69
C LEU A 127 -20.22 -15.49 -1.23
N PHE A 128 -20.92 -16.22 -2.09
CA PHE A 128 -22.21 -16.82 -1.78
C PHE A 128 -22.10 -17.84 -0.64
N LEU A 129 -21.14 -18.76 -0.73
CA LEU A 129 -20.92 -19.80 0.28
C LEU A 129 -20.42 -19.21 1.61
N TYR A 130 -19.59 -18.17 1.58
CA TYR A 130 -19.17 -17.46 2.78
C TYR A 130 -20.36 -16.81 3.50
N ARG A 131 -21.24 -16.11 2.77
CA ARG A 131 -22.45 -15.51 3.35
C ARG A 131 -23.39 -16.56 3.93
N LYS A 132 -23.51 -17.72 3.26
CA LYS A 132 -24.30 -18.85 3.77
C LYS A 132 -23.72 -19.38 5.08
N ALA A 133 -22.40 -19.55 5.15
CA ALA A 133 -21.72 -20.01 6.36
C ALA A 133 -21.81 -18.99 7.53
N GLU A 134 -21.69 -17.69 7.26
CA GLU A 134 -21.90 -16.65 8.27
C GLU A 134 -23.34 -16.66 8.81
N ALA A 135 -24.33 -16.81 7.92
CA ALA A 135 -25.74 -16.89 8.31
C ALA A 135 -26.04 -18.13 9.17
N GLU A 136 -25.46 -19.29 8.82
CA GLU A 136 -25.58 -20.52 9.62
C GLU A 136 -24.93 -20.37 11.00
N LYS A 137 -23.77 -19.71 11.08
CA LYS A 137 -23.10 -19.45 12.35
C LYS A 137 -23.91 -18.51 13.26
N GLN A 138 -24.48 -17.43 12.72
CA GLN A 138 -25.34 -16.53 13.48
C GLN A 138 -26.63 -17.22 13.95
N ALA A 139 -27.21 -18.09 13.14
CA ALA A 139 -28.39 -18.87 13.53
C ALA A 139 -28.08 -19.84 14.68
N LEU A 140 -26.88 -20.44 14.69
CA LEU A 140 -26.41 -21.31 15.78
C LEU A 140 -26.15 -20.53 17.08
N GLU A 141 -25.53 -19.35 17.00
CA GLU A 141 -25.27 -18.50 18.17
C GLU A 141 -26.60 -18.02 18.81
N LEU A 142 -27.57 -17.59 17.99
CA LEU A 142 -28.91 -17.21 18.48
C LEU A 142 -29.70 -18.38 19.08
N ALA A 143 -29.51 -19.60 18.56
CA ALA A 143 -30.13 -20.79 19.14
C ALA A 143 -29.54 -21.12 20.52
N GLN A 144 -28.22 -21.03 20.67
CA GLN A 144 -27.53 -21.25 21.94
C GLN A 144 -27.86 -20.17 22.99
N GLU A 145 -27.98 -18.91 22.56
CA GLU A 145 -28.36 -17.81 23.44
C GLU A 145 -29.82 -17.93 23.92
N ASN A 146 -30.72 -18.43 23.06
CA ASN A 146 -32.11 -18.70 23.44
C ASN A 146 -32.24 -19.94 24.35
N GLU A 147 -31.44 -20.99 24.17
CA GLU A 147 -31.42 -22.15 25.07
C GLU A 147 -30.89 -21.77 26.46
N GLN A 148 -29.79 -21.01 26.55
CA GLN A 148 -29.24 -20.54 27.84
C GLN A 148 -30.19 -19.61 28.60
N LYS A 149 -31.06 -18.89 27.90
CA LYS A 149 -32.04 -17.98 28.50
C LYS A 149 -33.33 -18.69 28.94
N ASN A 150 -33.58 -19.91 28.45
CA ASN A 150 -34.74 -20.72 28.81
C ASN A 150 -34.45 -21.69 29.98
N ASP A 151 -33.16 -21.93 30.27
CA ASP A 151 -32.67 -22.72 31.41
C ASP A 151 -32.36 -21.87 32.68
N GLN A 152 -32.68 -20.57 32.67
CA GLN A 152 -32.58 -19.63 33.80
C GLN A 152 -33.96 -19.20 34.31
#